data_AF-A0A382I6A7-F1
#
_entry.id   AF-A0A382I6A7-F1
#
_cell.length_a   1.000
_cell.length_b   1.000
_cell.length_c   1.000
_cell.angle_alpha   90.00
_cell.angle_beta   90.00
_cell.angle_gamma   90.00
#
_symmetry.space_group_name_H-M   'P 1'
#
loop_
_entity.id
_entity.type
_entity.pdbx_description
1 polymer ?
#
loop_
_entity_poly.entity_id
_entity_poly.type
_entity_poly.pdbx_seq_one_letter_code
_entity_poly.pdbx_strand_id
1 'polypeptide(L)'
;VSQSPVDKITPENTVRYRQGWKALNRLLHEDRSFSGNERNCAFLNCRGTGFADISSVSGFDFPDDSRAVTAVDWDFDGDLDLWMTARTA
;
A
#
# COMPACT_ATOMS: atom_id res chain seq x y z
N VAL A 1 3.82 -15.93 0.59
CA VAL A 1 4.72 -14.74 0.61
C VAL A 1 6.14 -15.17 0.26
N SER A 2 6.76 -14.51 -0.71
CA SER A 2 8.15 -14.77 -1.19
C SER A 2 9.21 -14.19 -0.25
N GLN A 3 8.92 -14.15 1.05
CA GLN A 3 9.78 -13.50 2.04
C GLN A 3 11.08 -14.29 2.19
N SER A 4 12.20 -13.60 2.12
CA SER A 4 13.51 -14.20 2.38
C SER A 4 13.60 -14.69 3.83
N PRO A 5 14.29 -15.81 4.09
CA PRO A 5 14.60 -16.22 5.45
C PRO A 5 15.42 -15.12 6.15
N VAL A 6 14.91 -14.61 7.26
CA VAL A 6 15.58 -13.58 8.09
C VAL A 6 16.38 -14.18 9.25
N ASP A 7 16.03 -15.40 9.66
CA ASP A 7 16.72 -16.16 10.70
C ASP A 7 17.59 -17.28 10.09
N LYS A 8 18.03 -18.24 10.92
CA LYS A 8 18.80 -19.41 10.47
C LYS A 8 18.16 -20.07 9.25
N ILE A 9 18.96 -20.28 8.21
CA ILE A 9 18.52 -20.98 6.99
C ILE A 9 18.24 -22.44 7.35
N THR A 10 17.00 -22.86 7.14
CA THR A 10 16.55 -24.24 7.31
C THR A 10 16.09 -24.80 5.96
N PRO A 11 16.04 -26.12 5.77
CA PRO A 11 15.49 -26.71 4.56
C PRO A 11 14.04 -26.23 4.29
N GLU A 12 13.24 -26.11 5.35
CA GLU A 12 11.83 -25.72 5.27
C GLU A 12 11.63 -24.26 4.85
N ASN A 13 12.37 -23.31 5.44
CA ASN A 13 12.25 -21.90 5.05
C ASN A 13 12.81 -21.63 3.65
N THR A 14 13.84 -22.39 3.24
CA THR A 14 14.41 -22.33 1.88
C THR A 14 13.40 -22.82 0.84
N VAL A 15 12.69 -23.92 1.12
CA VAL A 15 11.63 -24.43 0.23
C VAL A 15 10.49 -23.44 0.12
N ARG A 16 10.00 -22.88 1.24
CA ARG A 16 8.94 -21.86 1.24
C ARG A 16 9.34 -20.62 0.45
N TYR A 17 10.55 -20.11 0.65
CA TYR A 17 11.08 -18.98 -0.10
C TYR A 17 11.13 -19.27 -1.60
N ARG A 18 11.72 -20.40 -2.03
CA ARG A 18 11.82 -20.78 -3.45
C ARG A 18 10.45 -20.93 -4.12
N GLN A 19 9.48 -21.52 -3.43
CA GLN A 19 8.11 -21.64 -3.94
C GLN A 19 7.46 -20.26 -4.08
N GLY A 20 7.59 -19.40 -3.06
CA GLY A 20 7.10 -18.02 -3.11
C GLY A 20 7.76 -17.21 -4.23
N TRP A 21 9.07 -17.34 -4.41
CA TRP A 21 9.84 -16.70 -5.48
C TRP A 21 9.37 -17.14 -6.88
N LYS A 22 9.13 -18.44 -7.07
CA LYS A 22 8.60 -18.96 -8.34
C LYS A 22 7.20 -18.42 -8.65
N ALA A 23 6.31 -18.40 -7.64
CA ALA A 23 4.97 -17.86 -7.79
C ALA A 23 5.00 -16.35 -8.08
N LEU A 24 5.86 -15.60 -7.38
CA LEU A 24 6.08 -14.18 -7.60
C LEU A 24 6.56 -13.89 -9.03
N ASN A 25 7.59 -14.60 -9.50
CA ASN A 25 8.09 -14.45 -10.87
C ASN A 25 7.00 -14.75 -11.90
N ARG A 26 6.15 -15.75 -11.66
CA ARG A 26 5.03 -16.01 -12.56
C ARG A 26 4.06 -14.82 -12.63
N LEU A 27 3.66 -14.26 -11.48
CA LEU A 27 2.76 -13.10 -11.43
C LEU A 27 3.36 -11.88 -12.16
N LEU A 28 4.66 -11.64 -12.00
CA LEU A 28 5.39 -10.60 -12.74
C LEU A 28 5.31 -10.77 -14.26
N HIS A 29 5.44 -12.01 -14.77
CA HIS A 29 5.38 -12.28 -16.20
C HIS A 29 3.95 -12.31 -16.77
N GLU A 30 2.94 -12.39 -15.90
CA GLU A 30 1.52 -12.34 -16.27
C GLU A 30 0.94 -10.91 -16.15
N ASP A 31 1.78 -9.88 -16.01
CA ASP A 31 1.40 -8.48 -15.79
C ASP A 31 0.41 -8.29 -14.63
N ARG A 32 0.50 -9.15 -13.61
CA ARG A 32 -0.38 -9.09 -12.44
C ARG A 32 0.12 -8.01 -11.48
N SER A 33 -0.80 -7.22 -10.95
CA SER A 33 -0.45 -6.23 -9.94
C SER A 33 -0.12 -6.85 -8.58
N PHE A 34 0.82 -6.23 -7.87
CA PHE A 34 1.28 -6.64 -6.54
C PHE A 34 0.35 -6.19 -5.41
N SER A 35 -0.37 -5.09 -5.62
CA SER A 35 -1.29 -4.44 -4.68
C SER A 35 -2.17 -3.39 -5.39
N GLY A 36 -2.47 -3.56 -6.68
CA GLY A 36 -3.11 -2.50 -7.48
C GLY A 36 -4.54 -2.17 -7.10
N ASN A 37 -5.17 -3.03 -6.30
CA ASN A 37 -6.50 -2.78 -5.72
C ASN A 37 -6.44 -2.69 -4.19
N GLU A 38 -5.25 -2.49 -3.62
CA GLU A 38 -5.11 -2.22 -2.20
C GLU A 38 -5.68 -0.83 -1.92
N ARG A 39 -6.65 -0.75 -1.01
CA ARG A 39 -7.34 0.49 -0.66
C ARG A 39 -6.38 1.43 0.05
N ASN A 40 -6.45 2.73 -0.26
CA ASN A 40 -5.67 3.71 0.49
C ASN A 40 -6.21 3.81 1.93
N CYS A 41 -5.29 3.88 2.89
CA CYS A 41 -5.62 4.09 4.28
C CYS A 41 -5.35 5.54 4.71
N ALA A 42 -6.25 6.12 5.50
CA ALA A 42 -6.11 7.44 6.07
C ALA A 42 -6.23 7.38 7.60
N PHE A 43 -5.19 7.83 8.29
CA PHE A 43 -5.11 7.80 9.75
C PHE A 43 -5.08 9.22 10.33
N LEU A 44 -6.12 9.58 11.08
CA LEU A 44 -6.22 10.88 11.73
C LEU A 44 -5.39 10.87 13.02
N ASN A 45 -4.45 11.82 13.14
CA ASN A 45 -3.72 12.04 14.40
C ASN A 45 -4.65 12.60 15.48
N CYS A 46 -4.85 11.85 16.56
CA CYS A 46 -5.69 12.22 17.69
C CYS A 46 -4.92 13.04 18.75
N ARG A 47 -4.07 13.98 18.32
CA ARG A 47 -3.33 14.91 19.20
C ARG A 47 -2.49 14.21 20.27
N GLY A 48 -1.81 13.13 19.88
CA GLY A 48 -0.89 12.40 20.75
C GLY A 48 -1.50 11.24 21.54
N THR A 49 -2.82 10.98 21.43
CA THR A 49 -3.43 9.77 22.00
C THR A 49 -3.37 8.56 21.07
N GLY A 50 -2.82 8.74 19.86
CA GLY A 50 -2.73 7.73 18.82
C GLY A 50 -3.31 8.20 17.50
N PHE A 51 -3.75 7.23 16.70
CA PHE A 51 -4.33 7.45 15.38
C PHE A 51 -5.68 6.74 15.27
N ALA A 52 -6.65 7.39 14.64
CA ALA A 52 -7.93 6.78 14.28
C ALA A 52 -7.93 6.46 12.78
N ASP A 53 -8.36 5.25 12.42
CA ASP A 53 -8.63 4.90 11.03
C ASP A 53 -9.90 5.63 10.57
N ILE A 54 -9.73 6.53 9.60
CA ILE A 54 -10.82 7.30 8.98
C ILE A 54 -10.93 7.02 7.49
N SER A 55 -10.32 5.93 6.99
CA SER A 55 -10.19 5.64 5.55
C SER A 55 -11.53 5.69 4.82
N SER A 56 -12.55 5.01 5.36
CA SER A 56 -13.88 4.92 4.74
C SER A 56 -14.63 6.26 4.66
N VAL A 57 -14.33 7.20 5.56
CA VAL A 57 -15.03 8.50 5.66
C VAL A 57 -14.21 9.67 5.13
N SER A 58 -12.92 9.48 4.91
CA SER A 58 -12.01 10.52 4.39
C SER A 58 -12.20 10.77 2.89
N GLY A 59 -12.85 9.84 2.19
CA GLY A 59 -12.95 9.89 0.74
C GLY A 59 -11.67 9.44 0.03
N PHE A 60 -10.69 8.85 0.73
CA PHE A 60 -9.48 8.28 0.10
C PHE A 60 -9.55 6.77 -0.14
N ASP A 61 -10.56 6.09 0.41
CA ASP A 61 -10.77 4.64 0.33
C ASP A 61 -11.27 4.16 -1.05
N PHE A 62 -10.44 4.33 -2.07
CA PHE A 62 -10.65 3.82 -3.43
C PHE A 62 -9.80 2.57 -3.68
N PRO A 63 -10.31 1.58 -4.44
CA PRO A 63 -9.58 0.37 -4.82
C PRO A 63 -8.71 0.58 -6.07
N ASP A 64 -8.18 1.78 -6.29
CA ASP A 64 -7.31 2.12 -7.42
C ASP A 64 -5.83 2.11 -7.02
N ASP A 65 -4.92 1.95 -7.98
CA ASP A 65 -3.48 1.93 -7.71
C ASP A 65 -2.96 3.36 -7.56
N SER A 66 -3.05 3.91 -6.34
CA SER A 66 -2.50 5.22 -5.98
C SER A 66 -1.16 5.09 -5.28
N ARG A 67 -0.17 5.88 -5.71
CA ARG A 67 1.23 5.82 -5.21
C ARG A 67 1.86 7.17 -4.92
N ALA A 68 1.17 8.26 -5.22
CA ALA A 68 1.67 9.60 -4.96
C ALA A 68 0.57 10.48 -4.38
N VAL A 69 0.93 11.23 -3.35
CA VAL A 69 0.09 12.24 -2.70
C VAL A 69 0.91 13.50 -2.47
N THR A 70 0.29 14.66 -2.63
CA THR A 70 0.88 15.98 -2.34
C THR A 70 -0.13 16.80 -1.54
N ALA A 71 0.38 17.62 -0.61
CA ALA A 71 -0.41 18.59 0.11
C ALA A 71 -0.21 20.00 -0.47
N VAL A 72 -1.29 20.75 -0.66
CA VAL A 72 -1.27 22.13 -1.17
C VAL A 72 -2.52 22.85 -0.67
N ASP A 73 -2.41 24.13 -0.31
CA ASP A 73 -3.57 25.01 -0.10
C ASP A 73 -4.06 25.47 -1.49
N TRP A 74 -5.05 24.75 -2.04
CA TRP A 74 -5.48 24.92 -3.43
C TRP A 74 -6.45 26.08 -3.60
N ASP A 75 -7.34 26.30 -2.63
CA ASP A 75 -8.36 27.34 -2.69
C ASP A 75 -7.99 28.61 -1.92
N PHE A 76 -6.81 28.64 -1.30
CA PHE A 76 -6.23 29.77 -0.58
C PHE A 76 -6.98 30.15 0.70
N ASP A 77 -7.59 29.18 1.37
CA ASP A 77 -8.26 29.38 2.66
C ASP A 77 -7.36 29.15 3.88
N GLY A 78 -6.15 28.62 3.64
CA GLY A 78 -5.11 28.38 4.65
C GLY A 78 -5.15 26.99 5.30
N ASP A 79 -6.10 26.13 4.93
CA ASP A 79 -6.00 24.70 5.18
C ASP A 79 -5.28 23.95 4.04
N LEU A 80 -4.85 22.70 4.29
CA LEU A 80 -4.11 21.93 3.30
C LEU A 80 -5.04 20.92 2.65
N ASP A 81 -5.20 21.05 1.32
CA ASP A 81 -5.81 20.04 0.48
C ASP A 81 -4.84 18.93 0.12
N LEU A 82 -5.39 17.79 -0.28
CA LEU A 82 -4.63 16.64 -0.73
C LEU A 82 -4.95 16.31 -2.19
N TRP A 83 -3.91 16.26 -3.00
CA TRP A 83 -3.96 15.78 -4.37
C TRP A 83 -3.30 14.41 -4.46
N MET A 84 -3.94 13.50 -5.19
CA MET A 84 -3.41 12.17 -5.43
C MET A 84 -3.47 11.80 -6.90
N THR A 85 -2.53 10.95 -7.32
CA THR A 85 -2.61 10.28 -8.60
C THR A 85 -3.10 8.85 -8.39
N ALA A 86 -4.02 8.41 -9.23
CA ALA A 86 -4.53 7.05 -9.24
C ALA A 86 -4.64 6.58 -10.69
N ARG A 87 -4.42 5.30 -10.91
CA ARG A 87 -4.71 4.62 -12.18
C ARG A 87 -5.72 3.53 -11.91
N THR A 88 -6.65 3.37 -12.83
CA THR A 88 -7.44 2.14 -12.89
C THR A 88 -6.49 0.99 -13.22
N ALA A 89 -6.58 -0.09 -12.44
CA ALA A 89 -5.67 -1.22 -12.52
C ALA A 89 -5.76 -1.98 -13.86
#